data_AF-A0A084E219-F1
#
_entry.id   AF-A0A084E219-F1
#
_cell.length_a   1.000
_cell.length_b   1.000
_cell.length_c   1.000
_cell.angle_alpha   90.00
_cell.angle_beta   90.00
_cell.angle_gamma   90.00
#
_symmetry.space_group_name_H-M   'P 1'
#
loop_
_entity.id
_entity.type
_entity.pdbx_description
1 polymer ?
#
loop_
_entity_poly.entity_id
_entity_poly.type
_entity_poly.pdbx_seq_one_letter_code
_entity_poly.pdbx_strand_id
1 'polypeptide(L)'
;MILQAMAEKDTGQRKLALKTGISKTRLALILHHDPAKRAAMTLVEFQTVLHALDINIIQAIIRVEAFRDQELLHDARYATLIAMLSEMFRGLPSMLVAALEEIEGMDGSEVRREWAGPLQAAVVQRLVKEVSSVLVRRANLSEIANLAI
;
A
#
# COMPACT_ATOMS: atom_id res chain seq x y z
N MET A 1 1.60 0.18 13.27
CA MET A 1 2.37 -0.11 12.03
C MET A 1 3.88 -0.32 12.25
N ILE A 2 4.75 0.71 12.38
CA ILE A 2 6.22 0.50 12.39
C ILE A 2 6.69 -0.43 13.52
N LEU A 3 6.29 -0.17 14.77
CA LEU A 3 6.67 -0.99 15.93
C LEU A 3 6.20 -2.45 15.81
N GLN A 4 5.07 -2.67 15.16
CA GLN A 4 4.55 -4.00 14.91
C GLN A 4 5.31 -4.71 13.79
N ALA A 5 5.59 -4.03 12.68
CA ALA A 5 6.43 -4.59 11.61
C ALA A 5 7.84 -4.94 12.13
N MET A 6 8.36 -4.16 13.09
CA MET A 6 9.59 -4.49 13.81
C MET A 6 9.46 -5.79 14.61
N ALA A 7 8.33 -6.01 15.31
CA ALA A 7 8.08 -7.25 16.04
C ALA A 7 7.92 -8.46 15.09
N GLU A 8 7.14 -8.32 14.01
CA GLU A 8 6.92 -9.36 13.00
C GLU A 8 8.22 -9.79 12.30
N LYS A 9 9.16 -8.85 12.10
CA LYS A 9 10.44 -9.10 11.42
C LYS A 9 11.62 -9.31 12.37
N ASP A 10 11.35 -9.54 13.66
CA ASP A 10 12.37 -9.67 14.71
C ASP A 10 13.51 -8.63 14.57
N THR A 11 13.10 -7.36 14.51
CA THR A 11 13.97 -6.22 14.26
C THR A 11 13.89 -5.22 15.40
N GLY A 12 14.75 -5.41 16.41
CA GLY A 12 14.92 -4.46 17.50
C GLY A 12 15.59 -3.14 17.06
N GLN A 13 15.51 -2.11 17.91
CA GLN A 13 16.04 -0.76 17.60
C GLN A 13 17.53 -0.75 17.23
N ARG A 14 18.34 -1.65 17.80
CA ARG A 14 19.78 -1.76 17.46
C ARG A 14 19.98 -2.22 16.01
N LYS A 15 19.23 -3.23 15.57
CA LYS A 15 19.27 -3.75 14.20
C LYS A 15 18.70 -2.72 13.22
N LEU A 16 17.64 -2.02 13.60
CA LEU A 16 17.08 -0.94 12.80
C LEU A 16 18.04 0.25 12.64
N ALA A 17 18.78 0.62 13.69
CA ALA A 17 19.81 1.66 13.62
C ALA A 17 20.89 1.33 12.58
N LEU A 18 21.34 0.07 12.55
CA LEU A 18 22.32 -0.39 11.57
C LEU A 18 21.78 -0.37 10.14
N LYS A 19 20.50 -0.72 9.94
CA LYS A 19 19.86 -0.71 8.62
C LYS A 19 19.56 0.69 8.08
N THR A 20 19.23 1.64 8.96
CA THR A 20 18.76 2.97 8.57
C THR A 20 19.84 4.05 8.63
N GLY A 21 20.95 3.80 9.35
CA GLY A 21 21.92 4.83 9.69
C GLY A 21 21.42 5.86 10.72
N ILE A 22 20.16 5.74 11.18
CA ILE A 22 19.59 6.60 12.22
C ILE A 22 20.09 6.11 13.57
N SER A 23 20.57 7.03 14.41
CA SER A 23 21.11 6.66 15.72
C SER A 23 20.07 5.96 16.60
N LYS A 24 20.53 5.00 17.43
CA LYS A 24 19.64 4.30 18.37
C LYS A 24 18.87 5.27 19.26
N THR A 25 19.51 6.33 19.73
CA THR A 25 18.88 7.37 20.54
C THR A 25 17.77 8.09 19.78
N ARG A 26 18.01 8.45 18.51
CA ARG A 26 16.99 9.08 17.67
C ARG A 26 15.82 8.13 17.38
N LEU A 27 16.10 6.87 17.07
CA LEU A 27 15.08 5.82 16.89
C LEU A 27 14.24 5.62 18.15
N ALA A 28 14.85 5.63 19.34
CA ALA A 28 14.13 5.49 20.60
C ALA A 28 13.15 6.65 20.85
N LEU A 29 13.51 7.87 20.43
CA LEU A 29 12.64 9.05 20.54
C LEU A 29 11.49 9.03 19.54
N ILE A 30 11.75 8.73 18.26
CA ILE A 30 10.71 8.77 17.21
C ILE A 30 9.83 7.51 17.18
N LEU A 31 10.34 6.37 17.69
CA LEU A 31 9.62 5.10 17.80
C LEU A 31 9.35 4.73 19.27
N HIS A 32 9.18 5.71 20.15
CA HIS A 32 8.85 5.44 21.55
C HIS A 32 7.55 4.62 21.65
N HIS A 33 7.46 3.68 22.62
CA HIS A 33 6.27 2.82 22.74
C HIS A 33 5.01 3.67 23.05
N ASP A 34 5.12 4.56 24.03
CA ASP A 34 4.12 5.57 24.39
C ASP A 34 4.08 6.67 23.30
N PRO A 35 2.95 6.81 22.57
CA PRO A 35 2.79 7.81 21.52
C PRO A 35 2.95 9.24 22.01
N ALA A 36 2.56 9.56 23.25
CA ALA A 36 2.64 10.92 23.80
C ALA A 36 4.08 11.38 24.04
N LYS A 37 5.03 10.43 24.11
CA LYS A 37 6.47 10.68 24.30
C LYS A 37 7.26 10.64 22.99
N ARG A 38 6.60 10.40 21.85
CA ARG A 38 7.29 10.35 20.55
C ARG A 38 7.73 11.75 20.13
N ALA A 39 8.99 11.86 19.74
CA ALA A 39 9.46 13.05 19.03
C ALA A 39 8.92 13.06 17.59
N ALA A 40 8.77 14.26 17.03
CA ALA A 40 8.41 14.41 15.62
C ALA A 40 9.43 13.72 14.71
N MET A 41 8.92 13.00 13.72
CA MET A 41 9.69 12.28 12.70
C MET A 41 9.65 13.06 11.39
N THR A 42 10.80 13.21 10.73
CA THR A 42 10.86 13.79 9.39
C THR A 42 10.36 12.80 8.34
N LEU A 43 9.93 13.29 7.17
CA LEU A 43 9.53 12.42 6.06
C LEU A 43 10.68 11.49 5.60
N VAL A 44 11.91 11.99 5.60
CA VAL A 44 13.10 11.20 5.24
C VAL A 44 13.33 10.08 6.25
N GLU A 45 13.24 10.36 7.55
CA GLU A 45 13.33 9.32 8.59
C GLU A 45 12.22 8.29 8.44
N PHE A 46 10.98 8.73 8.18
CA PHE A 46 9.85 7.83 7.96
C PHE A 46 10.10 6.90 6.78
N GLN A 47 10.45 7.44 5.60
CA GLN A 47 10.75 6.67 4.40
C GLN A 47 11.91 5.69 4.62
N THR A 48 12.97 6.13 5.30
CA THR A 48 14.14 5.30 5.59
C THR A 48 13.77 4.13 6.50
N VAL A 49 12.96 4.37 7.54
CA VAL A 49 12.49 3.31 8.44
C VAL A 49 11.56 2.33 7.71
N LEU A 50 10.64 2.83 6.88
CA LEU A 50 9.76 1.96 6.09
C LEU A 50 10.55 1.07 5.13
N HIS A 51 11.51 1.66 4.40
CA HIS A 51 12.34 0.93 3.46
C HIS A 51 13.19 -0.15 4.15
N ALA A 52 13.79 0.16 5.31
CA ALA A 52 14.56 -0.82 6.10
C ALA A 52 13.72 -2.00 6.63
N LEU A 53 12.40 -1.82 6.69
CA LEU A 53 11.42 -2.84 7.06
C LEU A 53 10.75 -3.47 5.83
N ASP A 54 11.22 -3.20 4.61
CA ASP A 54 10.64 -3.65 3.33
C ASP A 54 9.16 -3.25 3.17
N ILE A 55 8.78 -2.09 3.71
CA ILE A 55 7.44 -1.52 3.58
C ILE A 55 7.50 -0.42 2.53
N ASN A 56 6.70 -0.55 1.48
CA ASN A 56 6.51 0.53 0.52
C ASN A 56 5.65 1.64 1.17
N ILE A 57 6.02 2.91 0.98
CA ILE A 57 5.25 4.05 1.50
C ILE A 57 3.80 4.06 1.01
N ILE A 58 3.54 3.62 -0.22
CA ILE A 58 2.18 3.46 -0.75
C ILE A 58 1.41 2.37 0.02
N GLN A 59 2.06 1.26 0.38
CA GLN A 59 1.44 0.24 1.24
C GLN A 59 1.10 0.81 2.62
N ALA A 60 1.98 1.64 3.19
CA ALA A 60 1.73 2.31 4.47
C ALA A 60 0.54 3.27 4.39
N ILE A 61 0.45 4.07 3.32
CA ILE A 61 -0.67 4.99 3.09
C ILE A 61 -1.97 4.22 2.91
N ILE A 62 -2.00 3.21 2.02
CA ILE A 62 -3.20 2.40 1.78
C ILE A 62 -3.68 1.75 3.08
N ARG A 63 -2.77 1.26 3.92
CA ARG A 63 -3.14 0.71 5.24
C ARG A 63 -3.89 1.75 6.07
N VAL A 64 -3.31 2.93 6.26
CA VAL A 64 -3.90 3.99 7.09
C VAL A 64 -5.24 4.49 6.53
N GLU A 65 -5.35 4.63 5.21
CA GLU A 65 -6.55 5.16 4.56
C GLU A 65 -7.69 4.13 4.44
N ALA A 66 -7.36 2.86 4.16
CA ALA A 66 -8.35 1.82 3.92
C ALA A 66 -8.93 1.21 5.20
N PHE A 67 -8.16 1.18 6.29
CA PHE A 67 -8.57 0.56 7.54
C PHE A 67 -8.52 1.57 8.67
N ARG A 68 -9.69 2.10 9.03
CA ARG A 68 -9.85 2.93 10.24
C ARG A 68 -9.70 2.10 11.53
N ASP A 69 -9.99 0.80 11.45
CA ASP A 69 -9.81 -0.13 12.55
C ASP A 69 -8.38 -0.70 12.55
N GLN A 70 -7.69 -0.57 13.68
CA GLN A 70 -6.33 -1.05 13.84
C GLN A 70 -6.22 -2.57 13.78
N GLU A 71 -7.28 -3.32 14.09
CA GLU A 71 -7.25 -4.78 14.00
C GLU A 71 -7.24 -5.26 12.55
N LEU A 72 -7.92 -4.55 11.64
CA LEU A 72 -7.96 -4.88 10.21
C LEU A 72 -6.66 -4.50 9.48
N LEU A 73 -5.88 -3.54 10.00
CA LEU A 73 -4.58 -3.12 9.44
C LEU A 73 -3.57 -4.26 9.32
N HIS A 74 -3.75 -5.31 10.13
CA HIS A 74 -2.77 -6.35 10.38
C HIS A 74 -3.26 -7.75 10.01
N ASP A 75 -4.48 -7.87 9.50
CA ASP A 75 -5.02 -9.14 9.05
C ASP A 75 -4.30 -9.61 7.78
N ALA A 76 -3.71 -10.81 7.85
CA ALA A 76 -2.98 -11.43 6.74
C ALA A 76 -3.84 -11.57 5.47
N ARG A 77 -5.17 -11.65 5.61
CA ARG A 77 -6.12 -11.68 4.47
C ARG A 77 -6.00 -10.44 3.59
N TYR A 78 -5.70 -9.28 4.17
CA TYR A 78 -5.58 -8.03 3.41
C TYR A 78 -4.15 -7.74 2.95
N ALA A 79 -3.14 -8.44 3.46
CA ALA A 79 -1.74 -8.19 3.10
C ALA A 79 -1.50 -8.31 1.59
N THR A 80 -2.02 -9.37 0.95
CA THR A 80 -1.92 -9.58 -0.49
C THR A 80 -2.69 -8.51 -1.28
N LEU A 81 -3.88 -8.13 -0.81
CA LEU A 81 -4.69 -7.08 -1.43
C LEU A 81 -3.95 -5.73 -1.39
N ILE A 82 -3.38 -5.36 -0.24
CA ILE A 82 -2.62 -4.12 -0.07
C ILE A 82 -1.38 -4.11 -0.97
N ALA A 83 -0.66 -5.24 -1.05
CA ALA A 83 0.49 -5.37 -1.94
C ALA A 83 0.08 -5.18 -3.41
N MET A 84 -0.99 -5.86 -3.86
CA MET A 84 -1.55 -5.72 -5.20
C MET A 84 -1.96 -4.27 -5.51
N LEU A 85 -2.70 -3.62 -4.60
CA LEU A 85 -3.09 -2.22 -4.77
C LEU A 85 -1.87 -1.30 -4.86
N SER A 86 -0.83 -1.57 -4.08
CA SER A 86 0.39 -0.75 -4.11
C SER A 86 1.17 -0.86 -5.42
N GLU A 87 1.23 -2.06 -6.00
CA GLU A 87 1.81 -2.25 -7.34
C GLU A 87 0.96 -1.56 -8.40
N MET A 88 -0.38 -1.69 -8.33
CA MET A 88 -1.31 -1.00 -9.23
C MET A 88 -1.12 0.52 -9.19
N PHE A 89 -1.02 1.12 -8.00
CA PHE A 89 -0.84 2.56 -7.84
C PHE A 89 0.58 3.06 -8.15
N ARG A 90 1.60 2.19 -8.25
CA ARG A 90 2.97 2.64 -8.56
C ARG A 90 3.09 3.19 -9.98
N GLY A 91 2.44 2.56 -10.96
CA GLY A 91 2.51 2.96 -12.37
C GLY A 91 1.32 3.79 -12.86
N LEU A 92 0.19 3.71 -12.16
CA LEU A 92 -1.06 4.34 -12.61
C LEU A 92 -0.96 5.88 -12.73
N PRO A 93 -0.37 6.64 -11.79
CA PRO A 93 -0.28 8.10 -11.91
C PRO A 93 0.46 8.54 -13.17
N SER A 94 1.62 7.96 -13.48
CA SER A 94 2.37 8.29 -14.69
C SER A 94 1.63 7.91 -15.97
N MET A 95 0.94 6.77 -15.98
CA MET A 95 0.13 6.35 -17.13
C MET A 95 -1.04 7.31 -17.37
N LEU A 96 -1.68 7.81 -16.30
CA LEU A 96 -2.76 8.79 -16.42
C LEU A 96 -2.25 10.13 -16.94
N VAL A 97 -1.08 10.59 -16.48
CA VAL A 97 -0.47 11.82 -17.02
C VAL A 97 -0.17 11.68 -18.51
N ALA A 98 0.48 10.58 -18.92
CA ALA A 98 0.78 10.32 -20.33
C ALA A 98 -0.50 10.25 -21.19
N ALA A 99 -1.54 9.58 -20.70
CA ALA A 99 -2.82 9.50 -21.40
C ALA A 99 -3.52 10.87 -21.55
N LEU A 100 -3.32 11.80 -20.60
CA LEU A 100 -3.85 13.15 -20.69
C LEU A 100 -3.05 14.00 -21.70
N GLU A 101 -1.73 13.82 -21.78
CA GLU A 101 -0.87 14.50 -22.76
C GLU A 101 -1.19 14.12 -24.21
N GLU A 102 -1.75 12.91 -24.45
CA GLU A 102 -2.19 12.45 -25.77
C GLU A 102 -3.52 13.10 -26.23
N ILE A 103 -4.26 13.75 -25.35
CA ILE A 103 -5.53 14.40 -25.68
C ILE A 103 -5.23 15.77 -26.29
N GLU A 104 -5.39 15.89 -27.61
CA GLU A 104 -5.21 17.16 -28.32
C GLU A 104 -6.04 18.28 -27.68
N GLY A 105 -5.35 19.38 -27.30
CA GLY A 105 -5.97 20.57 -26.72
C GLY A 105 -6.15 20.54 -25.21
N MET A 106 -5.66 19.53 -24.50
CA MET A 106 -5.68 19.47 -23.03
C MET A 106 -4.37 20.01 -22.45
N ASP A 107 -4.41 21.17 -21.77
CA ASP A 107 -3.23 21.76 -21.11
C ASP A 107 -3.14 21.42 -19.61
N GLY A 108 -4.11 20.63 -19.12
CA GLY A 108 -4.21 20.18 -17.74
C GLY A 108 -5.03 21.11 -16.85
N SER A 109 -5.39 22.30 -17.34
CA SER A 109 -6.28 23.22 -16.63
C SER A 109 -7.72 22.72 -16.55
N GLU A 110 -8.10 21.71 -17.35
CA GLU A 110 -9.42 21.10 -17.40
C GLU A 110 -9.62 19.99 -16.37
N VAL A 111 -8.55 19.48 -15.75
CA VAL A 111 -8.64 18.42 -14.75
C VAL A 111 -9.37 18.95 -13.51
N ARG A 112 -10.48 18.31 -13.14
CA ARG A 112 -11.31 18.70 -11.98
C ARG A 112 -11.24 17.65 -10.90
N ARG A 113 -11.16 18.09 -9.63
CA ARG A 113 -11.17 17.20 -8.45
C ARG A 113 -12.42 16.32 -8.39
N GLU A 114 -13.54 16.80 -8.89
CA GLU A 114 -14.82 16.06 -8.94
C GLU A 114 -14.77 14.77 -9.79
N TRP A 115 -13.81 14.65 -10.71
CA TRP A 115 -13.64 13.43 -11.51
C TRP A 115 -13.14 12.24 -10.69
N ALA A 116 -12.58 12.48 -9.50
CA ALA A 116 -12.03 11.43 -8.64
C ALA A 116 -13.08 10.37 -8.26
N GLY A 117 -14.31 10.77 -7.96
CA GLY A 117 -15.39 9.86 -7.57
C GLY A 117 -15.78 8.89 -8.69
N PRO A 118 -16.18 9.39 -9.88
CA PRO A 118 -16.47 8.55 -11.04
C PRO A 118 -15.32 7.63 -11.44
N LEU A 119 -14.08 8.13 -11.44
CA LEU A 119 -12.89 7.32 -11.76
C LEU A 119 -12.67 6.21 -10.75
N GLN A 120 -12.82 6.50 -9.44
CA GLN A 120 -12.73 5.49 -8.39
C GLN A 120 -13.77 4.39 -8.58
N ALA A 121 -15.03 4.75 -8.88
CA ALA A 121 -16.08 3.78 -9.14
C ALA A 121 -15.77 2.87 -10.35
N ALA A 122 -15.25 3.45 -11.44
CA ALA A 122 -14.85 2.71 -12.63
C ALA A 122 -13.71 1.70 -12.34
N VAL A 123 -12.70 2.12 -11.56
CA VAL A 123 -11.60 1.24 -11.13
C VAL A 123 -12.13 0.08 -10.29
N VAL A 124 -13.00 0.36 -9.32
CA VAL A 124 -13.60 -0.69 -8.45
C VAL A 124 -14.41 -1.68 -9.29
N GLN A 125 -15.27 -1.19 -10.19
CA GLN A 125 -16.05 -2.06 -11.06
C GLN A 125 -15.16 -2.95 -11.93
N ARG A 126 -14.08 -2.39 -12.50
CA ARG A 126 -13.14 -3.16 -13.30
C ARG A 126 -12.44 -4.23 -12.48
N LEU A 127 -11.95 -3.91 -11.28
CA LEU A 127 -11.32 -4.87 -10.38
C LEU A 127 -12.27 -6.02 -10.02
N VAL A 128 -13.52 -5.73 -9.63
CA VAL A 128 -14.53 -6.75 -9.31
C VAL A 128 -14.76 -7.67 -10.51
N LYS A 129 -14.89 -7.10 -11.71
CA LYS A 129 -15.08 -7.87 -12.95
C LYS A 129 -13.91 -8.80 -13.24
N GLU A 130 -12.68 -8.32 -13.15
CA GLU A 130 -11.48 -9.14 -13.43
C GLU A 130 -11.32 -10.26 -12.39
N VAL A 131 -11.47 -9.95 -11.10
CA VAL A 131 -11.36 -10.95 -10.03
C VAL A 131 -12.45 -12.02 -10.15
N SER A 132 -13.69 -11.61 -10.41
CA SER A 132 -14.81 -12.54 -10.63
C SER A 132 -14.54 -13.46 -11.82
N SER A 133 -14.00 -12.93 -12.91
CA SER A 133 -13.66 -13.72 -14.11
C SER A 133 -12.57 -14.76 -13.82
N VAL A 134 -11.58 -14.43 -12.98
CA VAL A 134 -10.55 -15.39 -12.53
C VAL A 134 -11.16 -16.50 -11.69
N LEU A 135 -12.08 -16.16 -10.77
CA LEU A 135 -12.75 -17.16 -9.91
C LEU A 135 -13.62 -18.12 -10.72
N VAL A 136 -14.41 -17.61 -11.66
CA VAL A 136 -15.22 -18.44 -12.57
C VAL A 136 -14.33 -19.38 -13.39
N ARG A 137 -13.21 -18.89 -13.93
CA ARG A 137 -12.27 -19.74 -14.68
C ARG A 137 -11.68 -20.86 -13.82
N ARG A 138 -11.33 -20.57 -12.55
CA ARG A 138 -10.82 -21.58 -11.61
C ARG A 138 -11.88 -22.65 -11.31
N ALA A 139 -13.13 -22.24 -11.06
CA ALA A 139 -14.24 -23.16 -10.80
C ALA A 139 -14.45 -24.11 -11.98
N ASN A 140 -14.49 -23.58 -13.21
CA ASN A 140 -14.66 -24.39 -14.41
C ASN A 140 -13.50 -25.38 -14.62
N LEU A 141 -12.26 -24.98 -14.35
CA LEU A 141 -11.09 -25.87 -14.45
C LEU A 141 -11.12 -26.98 -13.38
N SER A 142 -11.58 -26.69 -12.16
CA SER A 142 -11.75 -27.71 -11.12
C SER A 142 -12.88 -28.70 -11.44
N GLU A 143 -13.97 -28.24 -12.05
CA GLU A 143 -15.06 -29.13 -12.49
C GLU A 143 -14.61 -30.06 -13.62
N ILE A 144 -13.86 -29.55 -14.61
CA ILE A 144 -13.29 -30.36 -15.69
C ILE A 144 -12.32 -31.42 -15.14
N ALA A 145 -11.47 -31.05 -14.17
CA ALA A 145 -10.54 -32.00 -13.53
C ALA A 145 -11.27 -33.10 -12.74
N ASN A 146 -12.38 -32.76 -12.06
CA ASN A 146 -13.19 -33.72 -11.31
C ASN A 146 -14.03 -34.65 -12.22
N LEU A 147 -14.37 -34.22 -13.43
CA LEU A 147 -15.06 -35.05 -14.43
C LEU A 147 -14.10 -35.96 -15.23
N ALA A 148 -12.79 -35.76 -15.09
CA ALA A 148 -11.75 -36.54 -15.76
C ALA A 148 -11.17 -37.68 -14.90
N ILE A 149 -11.74 -37.92 -13.70
CA ILE A 149 -11.44 -39.02 -12.77
C ILE A 149 -12.65 -39.94 -12.71
#